data_AF-A0A9D6KIK0-F1
#
_entry.id   AF-A0A9D6KIK0-F1
#
_cell.length_a   1.000
_cell.length_b   1.000
_cell.length_c   1.000
_cell.angle_alpha   90.00
_cell.angle_beta   90.00
_cell.angle_gamma   90.00
#
_symmetry.space_group_name_H-M   'P 1'
#
loop_
_entity.id
_entity.type
_entity.pdbx_description
1 polymer ?
#
loop_
_entity_poly.entity_id
_entity_poly.type
_entity_poly.pdbx_seq_one_letter_code
_entity_poly.pdbx_strand_id
1 'polypeptide(L)'
;MKSQAMKSTLLVCGLLASLVRFDAGALGRLLFNLGVSNVPGPQQPFYLLGTRLRLLSCVAPVADGVGLTIGVASYYGTIGLFPTACRTIVPDTAFLAGCVN
;
A
#
# COMPACT_ATOMS: atom_id res chain seq x y z
N MET A 1 38.66 11.17 -9.04
CA MET A 1 38.15 10.73 -7.72
C MET A 1 36.61 10.65 -7.58
N LYS A 2 35.77 11.34 -8.39
CA LYS A 2 34.30 11.23 -8.29
C LYS A 2 33.68 9.94 -8.89
N SER A 3 34.40 9.26 -9.79
CA SER A 3 33.93 8.04 -10.49
C SER A 3 33.92 6.79 -9.58
N GLN A 4 34.80 6.73 -8.58
CA GLN A 4 34.95 5.54 -7.73
C GLN A 4 33.87 5.45 -6.64
N ALA A 5 33.44 6.60 -6.10
CA ALA A 5 32.36 6.68 -5.10
C ALA A 5 30.98 6.28 -5.66
N MET A 6 30.74 6.52 -6.95
CA MET A 6 29.48 6.12 -7.61
C MET A 6 29.40 4.60 -7.81
N LYS A 7 30.53 3.94 -8.11
CA LYS A 7 30.59 2.48 -8.27
C LYS A 7 30.40 1.73 -6.95
N SER A 8 30.97 2.23 -5.84
CA SER A 8 30.79 1.63 -4.52
C SER A 8 29.38 1.82 -3.96
N THR A 9 28.74 2.97 -4.23
CA THR A 9 27.35 3.22 -3.82
C THR A 9 26.38 2.31 -4.58
N LEU A 10 26.54 2.14 -5.89
CA LEU A 10 25.75 1.19 -6.67
C LEU A 10 25.97 -0.26 -6.24
N LEU A 11 27.20 -0.64 -5.87
CA LEU A 11 27.51 -1.97 -5.36
C LEU A 11 26.80 -2.23 -4.02
N VAL A 12 26.81 -1.28 -3.09
CA VAL A 12 26.12 -1.40 -1.79
C VAL A 12 24.60 -1.44 -1.99
N CYS A 13 24.03 -0.61 -2.87
CA CYS A 13 22.60 -0.66 -3.19
C CYS A 13 22.20 -1.98 -3.88
N GLY A 14 23.02 -2.47 -4.81
CA GLY A 14 22.79 -3.74 -5.50
C GLY A 14 22.97 -4.95 -4.59
N LEU A 15 23.94 -4.91 -3.67
CA LEU A 15 24.17 -5.95 -2.67
C LEU A 15 23.05 -5.95 -1.62
N LEU A 16 22.63 -4.78 -1.12
CA LEU A 16 21.47 -4.66 -0.23
C LEU A 16 20.20 -5.14 -0.92
N ALA A 17 19.96 -4.76 -2.18
CA ALA A 17 18.81 -5.25 -2.94
C ALA A 17 18.85 -6.77 -3.16
N SER A 18 20.04 -7.35 -3.38
CA SER A 18 20.25 -8.80 -3.55
C SER A 18 20.12 -9.57 -2.23
N LEU A 19 20.57 -8.99 -1.12
CA LEU A 19 20.46 -9.56 0.23
C LEU A 19 19.02 -9.50 0.76
N VAL A 20 18.26 -8.47 0.36
CA VAL A 20 16.84 -8.27 0.74
C VAL A 20 15.88 -9.00 -0.22
N ARG A 21 16.39 -9.69 -1.26
CA ARG A 21 15.62 -10.55 -2.16
C ARG A 21 14.31 -9.95 -2.69
N PHE A 22 14.19 -8.64 -2.91
CA PHE A 22 12.91 -8.00 -3.33
C PHE A 22 11.68 -8.49 -2.53
N ASP A 23 11.87 -8.98 -1.31
CA ASP A 23 10.78 -9.43 -0.46
C ASP A 23 10.32 -8.21 0.32
N ALA A 24 9.35 -7.50 -0.28
CA ALA A 24 8.70 -6.35 0.35
C ALA A 24 8.14 -6.71 1.73
N GLY A 25 7.82 -7.98 1.98
CA GLY A 25 7.38 -8.48 3.26
C GLY A 25 8.49 -8.51 4.33
N ALA A 26 9.67 -9.04 3.99
CA ALA A 26 10.82 -9.07 4.89
C ALA A 26 11.28 -7.67 5.31
N LEU A 27 11.28 -6.72 4.37
CA LEU A 27 11.58 -5.32 4.68
C LEU A 27 10.46 -4.66 5.50
N GLY A 28 9.20 -4.94 5.14
CA GLY A 28 8.04 -4.41 5.84
C GLY A 28 8.04 -4.75 7.33
N ARG A 29 8.35 -6.00 7.66
CA ARG A 29 8.42 -6.51 9.05
C ARG A 29 9.40 -5.77 9.94
N LEU A 30 10.44 -5.16 9.37
CA LEU A 30 11.49 -4.44 10.10
C LEU A 30 11.27 -2.93 10.14
N LEU A 31 10.50 -2.37 9.20
CA LEU A 31 10.37 -0.93 9.02
C LEU A 31 9.01 -0.36 9.47
N PHE A 32 7.92 -1.13 9.39
CA PHE A 32 6.58 -0.65 9.73
C PHE A 32 5.62 -1.77 10.10
N ASN A 33 4.68 -1.51 11.02
CA ASN A 33 3.67 -2.47 11.44
C ASN A 33 2.40 -2.43 10.56
N LEU A 34 2.17 -1.31 9.88
CA LEU A 34 0.97 -1.02 9.10
C LEU A 34 1.34 -0.18 7.88
N GLY A 35 0.96 -0.65 6.70
CA GLY A 35 1.07 0.13 5.47
C GLY A 35 -0.18 0.97 5.23
N VAL A 36 -0.04 2.29 5.12
CA VAL A 36 -1.14 3.18 4.74
C VAL A 36 -0.74 3.92 3.46
N SER A 37 -1.56 3.81 2.42
CA SER A 37 -1.31 4.47 1.13
C SER A 37 -2.45 5.41 0.80
N ASN A 38 -2.15 6.70 0.69
CA ASN A 38 -3.13 7.71 0.31
C ASN A 38 -2.96 8.12 -1.16
N VAL A 39 -3.95 7.78 -1.96
CA VAL A 39 -4.00 8.13 -3.38
C VAL A 39 -5.17 9.11 -3.59
N PRO A 40 -4.89 10.42 -3.73
CA PRO A 40 -5.92 11.40 -4.04
C PRO A 40 -6.57 11.07 -5.38
N GLY A 41 -7.89 10.94 -5.39
CA GLY A 41 -8.64 10.72 -6.62
C GLY A 41 -9.33 11.99 -7.14
N PRO A 42 -10.05 11.84 -8.26
CA PRO A 42 -10.61 12.96 -9.00
C PRO A 42 -11.75 13.64 -8.24
N GLN A 43 -11.80 14.97 -8.36
CA GLN A 43 -12.86 15.80 -7.77
C GLN A 43 -14.09 15.94 -8.67
N GLN A 44 -13.98 15.55 -9.95
CA GLN A 44 -15.10 15.51 -10.89
C GLN A 44 -15.75 14.13 -10.91
N PRO A 45 -17.07 14.04 -11.12
CA PRO A 45 -17.76 12.76 -11.16
C PRO A 45 -17.50 12.03 -12.47
N PHE A 46 -17.08 10.77 -12.38
CA PHE A 46 -17.01 9.85 -13.53
C PHE A 46 -18.32 9.14 -13.82
N TYR A 47 -18.52 8.83 -15.10
CA TYR A 47 -19.69 8.13 -15.61
C TYR A 47 -19.28 6.95 -16.49
N LEU A 48 -20.03 5.86 -16.41
CA LEU A 48 -19.96 4.72 -17.31
C LEU A 48 -21.35 4.50 -17.91
N LEU A 49 -21.46 4.60 -19.24
CA LEU A 49 -22.74 4.44 -19.95
C LEU A 49 -23.86 5.35 -19.39
N GLY A 50 -23.53 6.59 -19.03
CA GLY A 50 -24.48 7.55 -18.45
C GLY A 50 -24.78 7.34 -16.96
N THR A 51 -24.29 6.25 -16.35
CA THR A 51 -24.44 6.01 -14.91
C THR A 51 -23.24 6.54 -14.13
N ARG A 52 -23.50 7.15 -12.97
CA ARG A 52 -22.46 7.78 -12.16
C ARG A 52 -21.71 6.76 -11.30
N LEU A 53 -20.38 6.84 -11.25
CA LEU A 53 -19.57 6.07 -10.32
C LEU A 53 -19.92 6.47 -8.88
N ARG A 54 -20.20 5.50 -8.01
CA ARG A 54 -20.59 5.75 -6.61
C ARG A 54 -19.45 5.56 -5.62
N LEU A 55 -18.53 4.65 -5.91
CA LEU A 55 -17.45 4.26 -5.01
C LEU A 55 -16.18 3.99 -5.83
N LEU A 56 -15.08 4.57 -5.39
CA LEU A 56 -13.74 4.23 -5.86
C LEU A 56 -13.02 3.45 -4.75
N SER A 57 -13.02 2.12 -4.84
CA SER A 57 -12.35 1.26 -3.87
C SER A 57 -10.88 1.06 -4.21
N CYS A 58 -10.04 0.98 -3.18
CA CYS A 58 -8.63 0.62 -3.30
C CYS A 58 -8.37 -0.73 -2.64
N VAL A 59 -7.48 -1.53 -3.20
CA VAL A 59 -6.96 -2.75 -2.57
C VAL A 59 -5.45 -2.67 -2.63
N ALA A 60 -4.82 -2.52 -1.46
CA ALA A 60 -3.37 -2.59 -1.34
C ALA A 60 -2.95 -4.06 -1.12
N PRO A 61 -1.81 -4.49 -1.69
CA PRO A 61 -1.31 -5.85 -1.51
C PRO A 61 -0.90 -6.08 -0.05
N VAL A 62 -1.02 -7.34 0.39
CA VAL A 62 -0.42 -7.86 1.61
C VAL A 62 0.71 -8.82 1.23
N ALA A 63 1.74 -8.90 2.06
CA ALA A 63 2.92 -9.72 1.83
C ALA A 63 3.42 -10.32 3.15
N ASP A 64 4.32 -11.30 3.10
CA ASP A 64 4.84 -11.98 4.28
C ASP A 64 5.63 -11.03 5.20
N GLY A 65 4.99 -10.54 6.26
CA GLY A 65 5.56 -9.52 7.14
C GLY A 65 4.80 -8.19 7.12
N VAL A 66 3.84 -8.03 6.21
CA VAL A 66 2.86 -6.94 6.18
C VAL A 66 1.46 -7.54 6.05
N GLY A 67 0.88 -7.90 7.18
CA GLY A 67 -0.40 -8.61 7.26
C GLY A 67 -1.65 -7.74 7.13
N LEU A 68 -1.50 -6.42 7.23
CA LEU A 68 -2.59 -5.44 7.15
C LEU A 68 -2.09 -4.19 6.41
N THR A 69 -2.88 -3.74 5.44
CA THR A 69 -2.67 -2.48 4.74
C THR A 69 -3.99 -1.71 4.63
N ILE A 70 -3.94 -0.38 4.64
CA ILE A 70 -5.10 0.49 4.46
C ILE A 70 -4.88 1.35 3.22
N GLY A 71 -5.68 1.13 2.19
CA GLY A 71 -5.77 2.02 1.05
C GLY A 71 -6.71 3.18 1.36
N VAL A 72 -6.24 4.40 1.18
CA VAL A 72 -7.06 5.62 1.26
C VAL A 72 -7.23 6.14 -0.16
N ALA A 73 -8.47 6.25 -0.60
CA ALA A 73 -8.79 6.86 -1.89
C ALA A 73 -9.90 7.89 -1.71
N SER A 74 -9.74 9.03 -2.39
CA SER A 74 -10.77 10.06 -2.43
C SER A 74 -11.48 10.06 -3.78
N TYR A 75 -12.77 10.34 -3.80
CA TYR A 75 -13.56 10.50 -5.03
C TYR A 75 -14.69 11.49 -4.79
N TYR A 76 -14.77 12.52 -5.62
CA TYR A 76 -15.86 13.52 -5.59
C TYR A 76 -16.17 14.02 -4.16
N GLY A 77 -15.17 14.58 -3.48
CA GLY A 77 -15.32 15.10 -2.11
C GLY A 77 -15.55 14.06 -1.00
N THR A 78 -15.59 12.76 -1.33
CA THR A 78 -15.65 11.68 -0.34
C THR A 78 -14.29 11.00 -0.19
N ILE A 79 -13.98 10.51 1.01
CA ILE A 79 -12.79 9.72 1.30
C ILE A 79 -13.25 8.34 1.76
N GLY A 80 -12.69 7.28 1.17
CA GLY A 80 -12.88 5.91 1.59
C GLY A 80 -11.62 5.33 2.21
N LEU A 81 -11.81 4.55 3.27
CA LEU A 81 -10.76 3.75 3.93
C LEU A 81 -11.00 2.28 3.61
N PHE A 82 -10.02 1.65 2.98
CA PHE A 82 -10.12 0.29 2.45
C PHE A 82 -9.05 -0.62 3.05
N PRO A 83 -9.36 -1.31 4.17
CA PRO A 83 -8.43 -2.25 4.76
C PRO A 83 -8.34 -3.55 3.93
N THR A 84 -7.11 -3.95 3.59
CA THR A 84 -6.79 -5.29 3.07
C THR A 84 -5.99 -6.04 4.13
N ALA A 85 -6.45 -7.23 4.52
CA ALA A 85 -5.79 -7.99 5.58
C ALA A 85 -5.65 -9.48 5.24
N CYS A 86 -4.58 -10.09 5.74
CA CYS A 86 -4.43 -11.54 5.77
C CYS A 86 -5.30 -12.12 6.90
N ARG A 87 -6.20 -13.04 6.56
CA ARG A 87 -7.18 -13.62 7.50
C ARG A 87 -6.54 -14.36 8.68
N THR A 88 -5.33 -14.90 8.53
CA THR A 88 -4.62 -15.56 9.63
C THR A 88 -4.04 -14.57 10.65
N ILE A 89 -3.78 -13.32 10.23
CA ILE A 89 -3.22 -12.26 11.06
C ILE A 89 -4.33 -11.37 11.64
N VAL A 90 -5.35 -11.05 10.83
CA VAL A 90 -6.54 -10.30 11.24
C VAL A 90 -7.78 -11.17 10.98
N PRO A 91 -8.23 -11.96 11.98
CA PRO A 91 -9.31 -12.93 11.77
C PRO A 91 -10.69 -12.30 11.56
N ASP A 92 -10.94 -11.16 12.21
CA ASP A 92 -12.21 -10.44 12.17
C ASP A 92 -12.10 -9.13 11.39
N THR A 93 -12.07 -9.26 10.06
CA THR A 93 -12.01 -8.11 9.16
C THR A 93 -13.32 -7.32 9.12
N ALA A 94 -14.45 -7.94 9.48
CA ALA A 94 -15.75 -7.28 9.51
C ALA A 94 -15.83 -6.29 10.68
N PHE A 95 -15.38 -6.70 11.86
CA PHE A 95 -15.23 -5.79 13.00
C PHE A 95 -14.30 -4.63 12.66
N LEU A 96 -13.12 -4.92 12.09
CA LEU A 96 -12.17 -3.89 11.68
C LEU A 96 -12.79 -2.89 10.70
N ALA A 97 -13.55 -3.37 9.71
CA ALA A 97 -14.24 -2.51 8.75
C ALA A 97 -15.23 -1.55 9.42
N GLY A 98 -15.94 -1.99 10.46
CA GLY A 98 -16.85 -1.15 11.24
C GLY A 98 -16.16 -0.14 12.17
N CYS A 99 -14.87 -0.32 12.48
CA CYS A 99 -14.11 0.65 13.27
C CYS A 99 -13.57 1.82 12.44
N VAL A 100 -13.42 1.63 11.13
CA VAL A 100 -12.73 2.59 10.25
C VAL A 100 -13.65 3.31 9.27
N ASN A 101 -14.94 2.97 9.22
CA ASN A 101 -15.89 3.47 8.23
C ASN A 101 -17.21 3.87 8.90
#